data_AF-A0A2D7XGX8-F1
#
_entry.id   AF-A0A2D7XGX8-F1
#
_cell.length_a   1.000
_cell.length_b   1.000
_cell.length_c   1.000
_cell.angle_alpha   90.00
_cell.angle_beta   90.00
_cell.angle_gamma   90.00
#
_symmetry.space_group_name_H-M   'P 1'
#
loop_
_entity.id
_entity.type
_entity.pdbx_description
1 polymer ?
#
loop_
_entity_poly.entity_id
_entity_poly.type
_entity_poly.pdbx_seq_one_letter_code
_entity_poly.pdbx_strand_id
1 'polypeptide(L)'
;MAKNSALNTLIDLTKDKTNDVAKQLQSLTTTRKSAHEQLETLHTYRQDYAQRLQQAMSTGLSAANYHNFRQFIATLDDAISQQNKVVAQIDANVELRKKEWVDQKRQLSSFETLLSRQERQAAQRENRLEQRTNDELSMNLFRRARQSH
;
A
#
# COMPACT_ATOMS: atom_id res chain seq x y z
N MET A 1 -3.08 -9.40 32.43
CA MET A 1 -4.13 -8.58 31.78
C MET A 1 -3.55 -7.34 31.09
N ALA A 2 -2.90 -6.39 31.78
CA ALA A 2 -2.42 -5.12 31.19
C ALA A 2 -1.47 -5.25 29.97
N LYS A 3 -0.58 -6.26 29.94
CA LYS A 3 0.39 -6.45 28.85
C LYS A 3 -0.24 -6.92 27.53
N ASN A 4 -1.37 -7.65 27.57
CA ASN A 4 -2.15 -7.98 26.37
C ASN A 4 -2.85 -6.74 25.82
N SER A 5 -3.38 -5.89 26.70
CA SER A 5 -4.07 -4.65 26.30
C SER A 5 -3.15 -3.70 25.55
N ALA A 6 -1.91 -3.48 26.03
CA ALA A 6 -0.96 -2.60 25.34
C ALA A 6 -0.54 -3.14 23.95
N LEU A 7 -0.33 -4.46 23.82
CA LEU A 7 0.04 -5.06 22.53
C LEU A 7 -1.12 -5.03 21.53
N ASN A 8 -2.35 -5.26 21.98
CA ASN A 8 -3.55 -5.12 21.15
C ASN A 8 -3.70 -3.69 20.63
N THR A 9 -3.51 -2.68 21.49
CA THR A 9 -3.53 -1.27 21.05
C THR A 9 -2.45 -0.97 20.01
N LEU A 10 -1.25 -1.54 20.13
CA LEU A 10 -0.19 -1.40 19.13
C LEU A 10 -0.57 -2.06 17.79
N ILE A 11 -1.23 -3.22 17.83
CA ILE A 11 -1.74 -3.91 16.64
C ILE A 11 -2.78 -3.04 15.95
N ASP A 12 -3.77 -2.54 16.69
CA ASP A 12 -4.85 -1.70 16.15
C ASP A 12 -4.27 -0.44 15.49
N LEU A 13 -3.39 0.27 16.20
CA LEU A 13 -2.73 1.46 15.66
C LEU A 13 -1.91 1.17 14.39
N THR A 14 -1.18 0.05 14.37
CA THR A 14 -0.34 -0.31 13.20
C THR A 14 -1.20 -0.76 12.04
N LYS A 15 -2.34 -1.43 12.31
CA LYS A 15 -3.32 -1.82 11.31
C LYS A 15 -3.98 -0.60 10.67
N ASP A 16 -4.38 0.38 11.46
CA ASP A 16 -4.95 1.64 10.96
C ASP A 16 -3.93 2.38 10.07
N LYS A 17 -2.69 2.53 10.54
CA LYS A 17 -1.59 3.10 9.73
C LYS A 17 -1.37 2.35 8.42
N THR A 18 -1.35 1.01 8.46
CA THR A 18 -1.17 0.17 7.27
C THR A 18 -2.31 0.41 6.26
N ASN A 19 -3.55 0.51 6.75
CA ASN A 19 -4.72 0.79 5.92
C ASN A 19 -4.67 2.20 5.31
N ASP A 20 -4.23 3.20 6.07
CA ASP A 20 -4.11 4.56 5.57
C ASP A 20 -3.03 4.70 4.49
N VAL A 21 -1.86 4.09 4.70
CA VAL A 21 -0.81 4.03 3.67
C VAL A 21 -1.32 3.28 2.43
N ALA A 22 -2.09 2.20 2.59
CA ALA A 22 -2.69 1.49 1.47
C ALA A 22 -3.67 2.36 0.67
N LYS A 23 -4.52 3.15 1.33
CA LYS A 23 -5.43 4.11 0.67
C LYS A 23 -4.64 5.18 -0.11
N GLN A 24 -3.58 5.71 0.48
CA GLN A 24 -2.70 6.68 -0.19
C GLN A 24 -2.04 6.08 -1.44
N LEU A 25 -1.52 4.85 -1.32
CA LEU A 25 -0.92 4.13 -2.45
C LEU A 25 -1.93 3.87 -3.57
N GLN A 26 -3.17 3.52 -3.23
CA GLN A 26 -4.25 3.36 -4.21
C GLN A 26 -4.54 4.68 -4.93
N SER A 27 -4.66 5.78 -4.19
CA SER A 27 -4.87 7.11 -4.78
C SER A 27 -3.73 7.49 -5.73
N LEU A 28 -2.47 7.31 -5.31
CA LEU A 28 -1.31 7.59 -6.15
C LEU A 28 -1.25 6.72 -7.40
N THR A 29 -1.66 5.45 -7.29
CA THR A 29 -1.72 4.54 -8.44
C THR A 29 -2.74 5.00 -9.47
N THR A 30 -3.91 5.49 -9.02
CA THR A 30 -4.90 6.11 -9.92
C THR A 30 -4.34 7.39 -10.56
N THR A 31 -3.73 8.28 -9.76
CA THR A 31 -3.11 9.50 -10.28
C THR A 31 -2.01 9.20 -11.30
N ARG A 32 -1.18 8.19 -11.05
CA ARG A 32 -0.16 7.70 -11.97
C ARG A 32 -0.75 7.27 -13.30
N LYS A 33 -1.83 6.49 -13.26
CA LYS A 33 -2.54 6.04 -14.47
C LYS A 33 -3.04 7.22 -15.28
N SER A 34 -3.74 8.17 -14.66
CA SER A 34 -4.23 9.36 -15.34
C SER A 34 -3.11 10.25 -15.91
N ALA A 35 -1.98 10.36 -15.21
CA ALA A 35 -0.83 11.11 -15.70
C ALA A 35 -0.20 10.48 -16.95
N HIS A 36 -0.14 9.15 -17.01
CA HIS A 36 0.28 8.43 -18.21
C HIS A 36 -0.74 8.57 -19.35
N GLU A 37 -2.03 8.44 -19.09
CA GLU A 37 -3.08 8.65 -20.11
C GLU A 37 -3.01 10.05 -20.74
N GLN A 38 -2.74 11.07 -19.92
CA GLN A 38 -2.52 12.43 -20.41
C GLN A 38 -1.25 12.54 -21.27
N LEU A 39 -0.17 11.89 -20.86
CA LEU A 39 1.09 11.87 -21.63
C LEU A 39 0.88 11.21 -23.01
N GLU A 40 0.20 10.07 -23.07
CA GLU A 40 -0.13 9.38 -24.32
C GLU A 40 -1.02 10.25 -25.23
N THR A 41 -1.98 10.97 -24.65
CA THR A 41 -2.82 11.91 -25.38
C THR A 41 -1.98 13.02 -26.02
N LEU A 42 -1.03 13.60 -25.28
CA LEU A 42 -0.12 14.61 -25.81
C LEU A 42 0.74 14.08 -26.96
N HIS A 43 1.25 12.85 -26.84
CA HIS A 43 2.01 12.19 -27.91
C HIS A 43 1.16 11.97 -29.16
N THR A 44 -0.08 11.53 -28.99
CA THR A 44 -1.04 11.35 -30.10
C THR A 44 -1.29 12.68 -30.81
N TYR A 45 -1.60 13.74 -30.07
CA TYR A 45 -1.81 15.06 -30.66
C TYR A 45 -0.58 15.58 -31.40
N ARG A 46 0.61 15.37 -30.83
CA ARG A 46 1.87 15.76 -31.48
C ARG A 46 2.07 15.02 -32.80
N GLN A 47 1.83 13.72 -32.82
CA GLN A 47 1.95 12.90 -34.02
C GLN A 47 0.95 13.34 -35.09
N ASP A 48 -0.32 13.53 -34.73
CA ASP A 48 -1.36 13.98 -35.65
C ASP A 48 -1.00 15.34 -36.26
N TYR A 49 -0.48 16.28 -35.46
CA TYR A 49 -0.08 17.59 -35.94
C TYR A 49 1.14 17.54 -36.87
N ALA A 50 2.12 16.69 -36.57
CA ALA A 50 3.27 16.47 -37.42
C ALA A 50 2.87 15.88 -38.78
N GLN A 51 1.93 14.93 -38.80
CA GLN A 51 1.39 14.35 -40.04
C GLN A 51 0.62 15.41 -40.87
N ARG A 52 -0.20 16.24 -40.23
CA ARG A 52 -0.90 17.35 -40.90
C ARG A 52 0.08 18.34 -41.52
N LEU A 53 1.15 18.70 -40.82
CA LEU A 53 2.20 19.55 -41.36
C LEU A 53 2.86 18.92 -42.60
N GLN A 54 3.20 17.62 -42.54
CA GLN A 54 3.78 16.90 -43.67
C GLN A 54 2.88 16.92 -44.90
N GLN A 55 1.58 16.68 -44.73
CA GLN A 55 0.60 16.75 -45.82
C GLN A 55 0.42 18.18 -46.36
N ALA A 56 0.40 19.19 -45.48
CA ALA A 56 0.27 20.57 -45.90
C ALA A 56 1.51 21.09 -46.66
N MET A 57 2.70 20.58 -46.34
CA MET A 57 3.91 20.90 -47.09
C MET A 57 3.91 20.32 -48.51
N SER A 58 3.30 19.14 -48.73
CA SER A 58 3.26 18.52 -50.07
C SER A 58 2.27 19.21 -51.02
N THR A 59 1.27 19.93 -50.51
CA THR A 59 0.29 20.69 -51.30
C THR A 59 0.62 22.18 -51.43
N GLY A 60 1.69 22.64 -50.77
CA GLY A 60 2.10 24.04 -50.72
C GLY A 60 1.51 24.77 -49.52
N LEU A 61 2.38 25.31 -48.67
CA LEU A 61 2.01 25.97 -47.42
C LEU A 61 2.51 27.42 -47.39
N SER A 62 1.67 28.35 -46.93
CA SER A 62 2.12 29.72 -46.67
C SER A 62 3.12 29.77 -45.52
N ALA A 63 4.06 30.72 -45.56
CA ALA A 63 5.06 30.90 -44.50
C ALA A 63 4.41 31.12 -43.11
N ALA A 64 3.30 31.86 -43.06
CA ALA A 64 2.55 32.10 -41.83
C ALA A 64 1.97 30.80 -41.25
N ASN A 65 1.36 29.95 -42.09
CA ASN A 65 0.80 28.68 -41.63
C ASN A 65 1.91 27.73 -41.17
N TYR A 66 3.03 27.67 -41.90
CA TYR A 66 4.20 26.89 -41.48
C TYR A 66 4.71 27.30 -40.10
N HIS A 67 4.82 28.61 -39.85
CA HIS A 67 5.23 29.14 -38.56
C HIS A 67 4.27 28.74 -37.44
N ASN A 68 2.95 28.85 -37.67
CA ASN A 68 1.93 28.45 -36.69
C ASN A 68 2.02 26.96 -36.33
N PHE A 69 2.19 26.08 -37.33
CA PHE A 69 2.38 24.65 -37.09
C PHE A 69 3.63 24.37 -36.25
N ARG A 70 4.76 24.97 -36.60
CA ARG A 70 6.02 24.83 -35.86
C ARG A 70 5.88 25.29 -34.41
N GLN A 71 5.21 26.42 -34.19
CA GLN A 71 4.99 26.95 -32.84
C GLN A 71 4.11 26.01 -32.01
N PHE A 72 3.03 25.49 -32.58
CA PHE A 72 2.15 24.57 -31.86
C PHE A 72 2.85 23.24 -31.52
N ILE A 73 3.65 22.70 -32.44
CA ILE A 73 4.46 21.49 -32.16
C ILE A 73 5.46 21.77 -31.02
N ALA A 74 6.11 22.94 -31.01
CA ALA A 74 7.01 23.31 -29.90
C ALA A 74 6.27 23.38 -28.56
N THR A 75 5.07 23.97 -28.54
CA THR A 75 4.21 23.99 -27.33
C THR A 75 3.85 22.58 -26.85
N LEU A 76 3.56 21.64 -27.77
CA LEU A 76 3.30 20.24 -27.42
C LEU A 76 4.55 19.55 -26.88
N ASP A 77 5.72 19.79 -27.48
CA ASP A 77 6.99 19.25 -26.99
C ASP A 77 7.30 19.74 -25.57
N ASP A 78 7.06 21.02 -25.28
CA ASP A 78 7.19 21.59 -23.94
C ASP A 78 6.20 20.96 -22.95
N ALA A 79 4.94 20.80 -23.34
CA ALA A 79 3.92 20.16 -22.52
C ALA A 79 4.26 18.68 -22.22
N ILE A 80 4.74 17.93 -23.21
CA ILE A 80 5.22 16.55 -23.05
C ILE A 80 6.39 16.50 -22.07
N SER A 81 7.36 17.42 -22.20
CA SER A 81 8.49 17.53 -21.28
C SER A 81 8.05 17.79 -19.84
N GLN A 82 7.07 18.69 -19.64
CA GLN A 82 6.49 18.95 -18.33
C GLN A 82 5.74 17.74 -17.78
N GLN A 83 4.91 17.08 -18.60
CA GLN A 83 4.15 15.91 -18.19
C GLN A 83 5.05 14.73 -17.82
N ASN A 84 6.16 14.53 -18.54
CA ASN A 84 7.17 13.53 -18.18
C ASN A 84 7.77 13.76 -16.79
N LYS A 85 8.02 15.03 -16.40
CA LYS A 85 8.48 15.36 -15.04
C LYS A 85 7.42 15.03 -13.98
N VAL A 86 6.15 15.31 -14.27
CA VAL A 86 5.02 14.96 -13.40
C VAL A 86 4.93 13.45 -13.21
N VAL A 87 4.98 12.68 -14.30
CA VAL A 87 4.98 11.21 -14.26
C VAL A 87 6.15 10.69 -13.43
N ALA A 88 7.37 11.18 -13.67
CA ALA A 88 8.55 10.76 -12.90
C ALA A 88 8.42 11.05 -11.40
N GLN A 89 7.85 12.19 -11.02
CA GLN A 89 7.60 12.54 -9.62
C GLN A 89 6.55 11.62 -8.98
N ILE A 90 5.48 11.29 -9.70
CA ILE A 90 4.45 10.37 -9.22
C ILE A 90 5.02 8.96 -9.06
N ASP A 91 5.82 8.49 -10.02
CA ASP A 91 6.48 7.18 -9.97
C ASP A 91 7.39 7.06 -8.75
N ALA A 92 8.21 8.08 -8.47
CA ALA A 92 9.03 8.13 -7.28
C ALA A 92 8.19 8.08 -5.99
N ASN A 93 7.06 8.80 -5.95
CA ASN A 93 6.17 8.81 -4.80
C ASN A 93 5.47 7.46 -4.59
N VAL A 94 5.05 6.78 -5.67
CA VAL A 94 4.47 5.44 -5.61
C VAL A 94 5.47 4.45 -5.02
N GLU A 95 6.72 4.46 -5.49
CA GLU A 95 7.75 3.55 -4.98
C GLU A 95 8.10 3.84 -3.51
N LEU A 96 8.14 5.10 -3.10
CA LEU A 96 8.32 5.47 -1.68
C LEU A 96 7.17 4.92 -0.81
N ARG A 97 5.92 5.15 -1.21
CA ARG A 97 4.74 4.71 -0.44
C ARG A 97 4.59 3.20 -0.42
N LYS A 98 4.98 2.52 -1.49
CA LYS A 98 5.02 1.07 -1.54
C LYS A 98 6.01 0.48 -0.53
N LYS A 99 7.21 1.08 -0.39
CA LYS A 99 8.18 0.69 0.64
C LYS A 99 7.61 0.91 2.05
N GLU A 100 7.03 2.07 2.30
CA GLU A 100 6.38 2.39 3.57
C GLU A 100 5.28 1.37 3.91
N TRP A 101 4.43 1.01 2.95
CA TRP A 101 3.38 0.02 3.13
C TRP A 101 3.94 -1.36 3.51
N VAL A 102 5.01 -1.81 2.84
CA VAL A 102 5.67 -3.08 3.15
C VAL A 102 6.25 -3.06 4.57
N ASP A 103 6.90 -1.97 4.97
CA ASP A 103 7.46 -1.82 6.31
C ASP A 103 6.38 -1.84 7.40
N GLN A 104 5.26 -1.13 7.19
CA GLN A 104 4.12 -1.14 8.12
C GLN A 104 3.52 -2.56 8.23
N LYS A 105 3.36 -3.25 7.11
CA LYS A 105 2.85 -4.64 7.08
C LYS A 105 3.78 -5.60 7.82
N ARG A 106 5.10 -5.45 7.67
CA ARG A 106 6.10 -6.23 8.42
C ARG A 106 6.00 -5.96 9.92
N GLN A 107 5.83 -4.70 10.32
CA GLN A 107 5.66 -4.32 11.71
C GLN A 107 4.38 -4.92 12.32
N LEU A 108 3.26 -4.84 11.61
CA LEU A 108 1.98 -5.44 12.03
C LEU A 108 2.13 -6.95 12.25
N SER A 109 2.68 -7.66 11.27
CA SER A 109 2.90 -9.11 11.36
C SER A 109 3.81 -9.50 12.55
N SER A 110 4.79 -8.65 12.87
CA SER A 110 5.67 -8.85 14.03
C SER A 110 4.88 -8.76 15.35
N PHE A 111 3.99 -7.77 15.48
CA PHE A 111 3.13 -7.64 16.67
C PHE A 111 2.11 -8.76 16.79
N GLU A 112 1.47 -9.17 15.70
CA GLU A 112 0.54 -10.30 15.66
C GLU A 112 1.24 -11.62 16.07
N THR A 113 2.48 -11.83 15.61
CA THR A 113 3.30 -12.99 16.00
C THR A 113 3.61 -12.98 17.50
N LEU A 114 3.95 -11.82 18.06
CA LEU A 114 4.20 -11.67 19.49
C LEU A 114 2.94 -11.94 20.32
N LEU A 115 1.78 -11.45 19.88
CA LEU A 115 0.50 -11.68 20.54
C LEU A 115 0.16 -13.17 20.56
N SER A 116 0.22 -13.84 19.40
CA SER A 116 -0.05 -15.27 19.30
C SER A 116 0.86 -16.10 20.22
N ARG A 117 2.15 -15.73 20.33
CA ARG A 117 3.07 -16.37 21.26
C ARG A 117 2.66 -16.17 22.72
N GLN A 118 2.23 -14.95 23.08
CA GLN A 118 1.80 -14.63 24.44
C GLN A 118 0.52 -15.38 24.84
N GLU A 119 -0.43 -15.49 23.91
CA GLU A 119 -1.68 -16.25 24.09
C GLU A 119 -1.40 -17.75 24.27
N ARG A 120 -0.53 -18.34 23.43
CA ARG A 120 -0.12 -19.75 23.59
C ARG A 120 0.52 -20.01 24.95
N GLN A 121 1.39 -19.11 25.41
CA GLN A 121 2.01 -19.23 26.73
C GLN A 121 1.00 -19.07 27.87
N ALA A 122 -0.01 -18.22 27.71
CA ALA A 122 -1.09 -18.07 28.69
C ALA A 122 -1.94 -19.34 28.78
N ALA A 123 -2.39 -19.87 27.64
CA ALA A 123 -3.16 -21.11 27.57
C ALA A 123 -2.39 -22.30 28.16
N GLN A 124 -1.08 -22.40 27.92
CA GLN A 124 -0.25 -23.44 28.53
C GLN A 124 -0.15 -23.32 30.06
N ARG A 125 -0.12 -22.09 30.60
CA ARG A 125 -0.11 -21.88 32.06
C ARG A 125 -1.45 -22.23 32.69
N GLU A 126 -2.55 -21.84 32.04
CA GLU A 126 -3.91 -22.13 32.48
C GLU A 126 -4.18 -23.63 32.50
N ASN A 127 -3.87 -24.34 31.41
CA ASN A 127 -4.02 -25.79 31.34
C ASN A 127 -3.21 -26.53 32.43
N ARG A 128 -1.97 -26.07 32.71
CA ARG A 128 -1.17 -26.62 33.84
C ARG A 128 -1.80 -26.37 35.21
N LEU A 129 -2.45 -25.23 35.41
CA LEU A 129 -3.14 -24.91 36.67
C LEU A 129 -4.40 -25.78 36.81
N GLU A 130 -5.21 -25.88 35.77
CA GLU A 130 -6.41 -26.72 35.73
C GLU A 130 -6.09 -28.19 35.98
N GLN A 131 -5.03 -28.71 35.34
CA GLN A 131 -4.56 -30.07 35.56
C GLN A 131 -4.20 -30.30 37.03
N ARG A 132 -3.42 -29.39 37.65
CA ARG A 132 -3.06 -29.48 39.07
C ARG A 132 -4.29 -29.46 39.98
N THR A 133 -5.24 -28.56 39.74
CA THR A 133 -6.46 -28.47 40.56
C THR A 133 -7.34 -29.72 40.43
N ASN A 134 -7.41 -30.31 39.23
CA ASN A 134 -8.16 -31.54 38.99
C ASN A 134 -7.48 -32.75 39.66
N ASP A 135 -6.15 -32.82 39.62
CA ASP A 135 -5.38 -33.86 40.30
C ASP A 135 -5.56 -33.76 41.82
N GLU A 136 -5.51 -32.56 42.39
CA GLU A 136 -5.75 -32.31 43.82
C GLU A 136 -7.16 -32.72 44.25
N LEU A 137 -8.19 -32.35 43.47
CA LEU A 137 -9.57 -32.73 43.73
C LEU A 137 -9.74 -34.26 43.68
N SER A 138 -9.18 -34.91 42.66
CA SER A 138 -9.22 -36.36 42.49
C SER A 138 -8.55 -37.08 43.66
N MET A 139 -7.39 -36.61 44.10
CA MET A 139 -6.69 -37.14 45.29
C MET A 139 -7.52 -36.96 46.57
N ASN A 140 -8.17 -35.81 46.75
CA ASN A 140 -9.00 -35.55 47.93
C ASN A 140 -10.25 -36.43 47.97
N LEU A 141 -10.92 -36.61 46.83
CA LEU A 141 -12.05 -37.54 46.70
C LEU A 141 -11.62 -38.97 47.01
N PHE A 142 -10.48 -39.40 46.46
CA PHE A 142 -9.93 -40.73 46.73
C PHE A 142 -9.60 -40.94 48.21
N ARG A 143 -9.00 -39.94 48.89
CA ARG A 143 -8.73 -40.03 50.34
C ARG A 143 -10.01 -40.15 51.16
N ARG A 144 -11.06 -39.38 50.83
CA ARG A 144 -12.35 -39.45 51.52
C ARG A 144 -13.00 -40.83 51.36
N ALA A 145 -12.98 -41.39 50.15
CA ALA A 145 -13.52 -42.73 49.88
C ALA A 145 -12.82 -43.85 50.68
N ARG A 146 -11.52 -43.70 50.97
CA ARG A 146 -10.76 -44.65 51.82
C ARG A 146 -10.99 -44.47 53.32
N GLN A 147 -11.45 -43.31 53.78
CA GLN A 147 -11.72 -43.03 55.20
C GLN A 147 -13.12 -43.45 55.64
N SER A 148 -14.03 -43.72 54.69
CA SER A 148 -15.41 -44.16 54.94
C SER A 148 -15.59 -45.69 55.01
N HIS A 149 -14.49 -46.44 55.09
CA HIS A 149 -14.43 -47.89 55.31
C HIS A 149 -13.60 -48.17 56.57
#